data_AF-A0A559RCY5-F1
#
_entry.id   AF-A0A559RCY5-F1
#
_cell.length_a   1.000
_cell.length_b   1.000
_cell.length_c   1.000
_cell.angle_alpha   90.00
_cell.angle_beta   90.00
_cell.angle_gamma   90.00
#
_symmetry.space_group_name_H-M   'P 1'
#
loop_
_entity.id
_entity.type
_entity.pdbx_description
1 polymer ?
#
loop_
_entity_poly.entity_id
_entity_poly.type
_entity_poly.pdbx_seq_one_letter_code
_entity_poly.pdbx_strand_id
1 'polypeptide(L)'
;MDEINKYENQESISEYSKHLNDSNPICEYNAFSFKSVCNMKTIELWLERYRGFYDDVVTILEDKRYASKLNSIEVLMKKDFEVLYGKLDILLRLYKKEAYFRQQLDNYNGVKDSVLKLENWFSYQVENKNEYQLFSSVFYDSRELTHYRLELDELTLNPEDFKYTLKYMGIIEEAKAIHFEGKIKSIDDLEVYKKTENTRAYTRRKIVLLIDDFCCSELQVVFTDGRVKHLDNLSVGQFVKVFARLTGGELQNSEGTKEYKHHLYGWHVEKLDAKPKVKKNTKEMDLYYKYILPLPF
;
A
#
# COMPACT_ATOMS: atom_id res chain seq x y z
N MET A 1 -9.99 40.67 24.93
CA MET A 1 -9.87 39.29 25.46
C MET A 1 -9.18 38.35 24.48
N ASP A 2 -9.17 38.66 23.17
CA ASP A 2 -8.49 37.85 22.14
C ASP A 2 -6.98 38.13 21.94
N GLU A 3 -6.47 39.28 22.39
CA GLU A 3 -5.03 39.58 22.26
C GLU A 3 -4.19 38.84 23.31
N ILE A 4 -4.69 38.67 24.54
CA ILE A 4 -3.96 38.00 25.64
C ILE A 4 -3.73 36.51 25.31
N ASN A 5 -4.73 35.82 24.76
CA ASN A 5 -4.61 34.42 24.31
C ASN A 5 -3.61 34.23 23.17
N LYS A 6 -3.34 35.27 22.37
CA LYS A 6 -2.39 35.20 21.25
C LYS A 6 -0.95 35.37 21.74
N TYR A 7 -0.74 36.23 22.75
CA TYR A 7 0.56 36.45 23.39
C TYR A 7 0.98 35.27 24.29
N GLU A 8 0.07 34.71 25.10
CA GLU A 8 0.37 33.52 25.93
C GLU A 8 0.71 32.28 25.07
N ASN A 9 0.07 32.14 23.90
CA ASN A 9 0.34 31.05 22.98
C ASN A 9 1.66 31.26 22.20
N GLN A 10 2.06 32.51 21.94
CA GLN A 10 3.38 32.79 21.34
C GLN A 10 4.53 32.68 22.35
N GLU A 11 4.31 33.02 23.62
CA GLU A 11 5.28 32.79 24.70
C GLU A 11 5.50 31.30 24.98
N SER A 12 4.43 30.51 25.05
CA SER A 12 4.54 29.05 25.27
C SER A 12 5.24 28.33 24.11
N ILE A 13 5.01 28.74 22.86
CA ILE A 13 5.72 28.25 21.67
C ILE A 13 7.20 28.68 21.70
N SER A 14 7.50 29.92 22.11
CA SER A 14 8.86 30.44 22.26
C SER A 14 9.64 29.71 23.36
N GLU A 15 8.98 29.38 24.48
CA GLU A 15 9.57 28.69 25.61
C GLU A 15 9.79 27.19 25.31
N TYR A 16 8.84 26.53 24.65
CA TYR A 16 8.98 25.17 24.10
C TYR A 16 10.17 25.09 23.11
N SER A 17 10.29 26.08 22.22
CA SER A 17 11.39 26.16 21.24
C SER A 17 12.76 26.41 21.89
N LYS A 18 12.82 27.13 23.02
CA LYS A 18 14.07 27.40 23.75
C LYS A 18 14.57 26.19 24.53
N HIS A 19 13.67 25.33 25.04
CA HIS A 19 14.00 24.09 25.76
C HIS A 19 14.42 22.92 24.86
N LEU A 20 14.34 23.07 23.53
CA LEU A 20 14.80 22.08 22.56
C LEU A 20 16.33 22.13 22.31
N ASN A 21 17.05 23.15 22.77
CA ASN A 21 18.48 23.27 22.51
C ASN A 21 19.35 22.49 23.52
N ASP A 22 20.12 21.55 22.96
CA ASP A 22 21.10 20.62 23.54
C ASP A 22 20.58 19.27 24.11
N SER A 23 20.96 18.18 23.40
CA SER A 23 20.81 16.75 23.76
C SER A 23 19.40 16.24 24.13
N ASN A 24 18.34 16.81 23.55
CA ASN A 24 16.98 16.27 23.66
C ASN A 24 16.75 15.11 22.65
N PRO A 25 16.19 13.95 23.07
CA PRO A 25 15.86 12.85 22.17
C PRO A 25 15.05 13.25 20.92
N ILE A 26 14.14 14.23 21.05
CA ILE A 26 13.32 14.75 19.95
C ILE A 26 14.20 15.48 18.92
N CYS A 27 15.19 16.25 19.36
CA CYS A 27 16.13 16.92 18.47
C CYS A 27 17.02 15.93 17.72
N GLU A 28 17.48 14.87 18.40
CA GLU A 28 18.24 13.81 17.72
C GLU A 28 17.39 13.07 16.68
N TYR A 29 16.13 12.76 17.02
CA TYR A 29 15.17 12.19 16.07
C TYR A 29 15.02 13.08 14.83
N ASN A 30 14.71 14.35 15.04
CA ASN A 30 14.58 15.33 13.95
C ASN A 30 15.86 15.40 13.10
N ALA A 31 17.03 15.32 13.73
CA ALA A 31 18.29 15.37 13.02
C ALA A 31 18.51 14.21 12.04
N PHE A 32 17.92 13.02 12.25
CA PHE A 32 18.01 11.92 11.27
C PHE A 32 16.75 11.72 10.43
N SER A 33 15.56 12.11 10.90
CA SER A 33 14.32 12.00 10.13
C SER A 33 14.33 12.94 8.91
N PHE A 34 14.90 14.14 9.03
CA PHE A 34 14.96 15.13 7.95
C PHE A 34 16.12 14.96 6.96
N LYS A 35 17.12 14.11 7.22
CA LYS A 35 18.36 14.09 6.45
C LYS A 35 18.32 13.23 5.18
N SER A 36 17.58 12.12 5.17
CA SER A 36 17.44 11.20 4.03
C SER A 36 16.58 9.99 4.42
N VAL A 37 16.47 9.01 3.52
CA VAL A 37 16.02 7.65 3.83
C VAL A 37 16.78 7.11 5.06
N CYS A 38 16.05 6.67 6.08
CA CYS A 38 16.55 6.20 7.36
C CYS A 38 16.62 4.67 7.42
N ASN A 39 17.71 4.14 7.97
CA ASN A 39 17.90 2.71 8.18
C ASN A 39 17.41 2.29 9.57
N MET A 40 16.87 1.08 9.69
CA MET A 40 16.38 0.51 10.94
C MET A 40 17.46 0.41 12.02
N LYS A 41 18.73 0.24 11.63
CA LYS A 41 19.88 0.27 12.56
C LYS A 41 20.01 1.61 13.29
N THR A 42 19.72 2.72 12.63
CA THR A 42 19.73 4.06 13.26
C THR A 42 18.63 4.17 14.31
N ILE A 43 17.43 3.67 13.98
CA ILE A 43 16.27 3.67 14.87
C ILE A 43 16.53 2.76 16.09
N GLU A 44 17.12 1.58 15.88
CA GLU A 44 17.48 0.64 16.95
C GLU A 44 18.47 1.28 17.94
N LEU A 45 19.54 1.92 17.44
CA LEU A 45 20.52 2.61 18.29
C LEU A 45 19.90 3.78 19.07
N TRP A 46 18.96 4.52 18.45
CA TRP A 46 18.25 5.60 19.14
C TRP A 46 17.34 5.05 20.25
N LEU A 47 16.59 3.99 19.99
CA LEU A 47 15.74 3.32 20.99
C LEU A 47 16.58 2.79 22.15
N GLU A 48 17.70 2.12 21.87
CA GLU A 48 18.61 1.61 22.91
C GLU A 48 19.17 2.73 23.79
N ARG A 49 19.58 3.84 23.18
CA ARG A 49 20.11 5.01 23.90
C ARG A 49 19.09 5.60 24.87
N TYR A 50 17.84 5.69 24.45
CA TYR A 50 16.80 6.41 25.20
C TYR A 50 15.84 5.51 25.98
N ARG A 51 16.08 4.20 26.04
CA ARG A 51 15.26 3.25 26.79
C ARG A 51 15.07 3.64 28.26
N GLY A 52 16.15 3.95 28.98
CA GLY A 52 16.06 4.32 30.39
C GLY A 52 15.25 5.61 30.60
N PHE A 53 15.42 6.59 29.70
CA PHE A 53 14.66 7.83 29.73
C PHE A 53 13.17 7.59 29.44
N TYR A 54 12.83 6.64 28.56
CA TYR A 54 11.46 6.20 28.32
C TYR A 54 10.81 5.57 29.55
N ASP A 55 11.50 4.66 30.23
CA ASP A 55 10.99 4.04 31.45
C ASP A 55 10.70 5.09 32.55
N ASP A 56 11.57 6.09 32.69
CA ASP A 56 11.35 7.23 33.59
C ASP A 56 10.13 8.08 33.19
N VAL A 57 10.00 8.37 31.89
CA VAL A 57 8.88 9.17 31.36
C VAL A 57 7.54 8.48 31.59
N VAL A 58 7.42 7.19 31.26
CA VAL A 58 6.20 6.41 31.49
C VAL A 58 5.84 6.41 32.98
N THR A 59 6.82 6.15 33.85
CA THR A 59 6.60 6.15 35.30
C THR A 59 6.06 7.50 35.82
N ILE A 60 6.62 8.61 35.32
CA ILE A 60 6.20 9.97 35.70
C ILE A 60 4.78 10.28 35.21
N LEU A 61 4.43 9.84 33.99
CA LEU A 61 3.11 10.10 33.40
C LEU A 61 2.00 9.23 34.03
N GLU A 62 2.33 8.03 34.50
CA GLU A 62 1.38 7.13 35.18
C GLU A 62 1.13 7.52 36.65
N ASP A 63 2.13 8.03 37.38
CA ASP A 63 1.95 8.48 38.76
C ASP A 63 1.39 9.91 38.82
N LYS A 64 0.08 10.01 39.12
CA LYS A 64 -0.66 11.27 39.29
C LYS A 64 -0.03 12.26 40.28
N ARG A 65 0.81 11.81 41.23
CA ARG A 65 1.50 12.68 42.20
C ARG A 65 2.75 13.36 41.64
N TYR A 66 3.36 12.78 40.61
CA TYR A 66 4.49 13.39 39.90
C TYR A 66 4.00 14.25 38.74
N ALA A 67 2.99 13.78 38.00
CA ALA A 67 2.36 14.56 36.93
C ALA A 67 1.80 15.92 37.41
N SER A 68 1.31 16.01 38.67
CA SER A 68 0.81 17.25 39.25
C SER A 68 1.89 18.26 39.65
N LYS A 69 3.17 17.86 39.64
CA LYS A 69 4.32 18.73 39.94
C LYS A 69 4.98 19.32 38.70
N LEU A 70 4.62 18.82 37.51
CA LEU A 70 5.13 19.32 36.23
C LEU A 70 4.29 20.50 35.76
N ASN A 71 4.92 21.43 35.07
CA ASN A 71 4.19 22.46 34.32
C ASN A 71 3.59 21.86 33.03
N SER A 72 2.67 22.61 32.40
CA SER A 72 1.96 22.15 31.20
C SER A 72 2.88 21.81 30.03
N ILE A 73 3.98 22.54 29.87
CA ILE A 73 4.97 22.35 28.80
C ILE A 73 5.77 21.06 29.02
N GLU A 74 6.21 20.79 30.25
CA GLU A 74 6.96 19.58 30.61
C GLU A 74 6.13 18.31 30.41
N VAL A 75 4.83 18.36 30.76
CA VAL A 75 3.90 17.25 30.50
C VAL A 75 3.76 16.99 29.00
N LEU A 76 3.62 18.06 28.20
CA LEU A 76 3.49 17.93 26.75
C LEU A 76 4.74 17.30 26.12
N MET A 77 5.94 17.81 26.46
CA MET A 77 7.20 17.27 25.94
C MET A 77 7.40 15.79 26.27
N LYS A 78 7.03 15.38 27.50
CA LYS A 78 7.12 13.97 27.92
C LYS A 78 6.15 13.08 27.13
N LYS A 79 4.93 13.54 26.88
CA LYS A 79 3.96 12.82 26.05
C LYS A 79 4.40 12.73 24.59
N ASP A 80 4.92 13.82 24.03
CA ASP A 80 5.44 13.83 22.66
C ASP A 80 6.57 12.80 22.52
N PHE A 81 7.48 12.76 23.49
CA PHE A 81 8.55 11.76 23.53
C PHE A 81 8.02 10.33 23.69
N GLU A 82 7.07 10.09 24.61
CA GLU A 82 6.46 8.77 24.80
C GLU A 82 5.83 8.24 23.50
N VAL A 83 5.07 9.09 22.81
CA VAL A 83 4.44 8.76 21.52
C VAL A 83 5.48 8.48 20.46
N LEU A 84 6.52 9.32 20.35
CA LEU A 84 7.61 9.13 19.40
C LEU A 84 8.35 7.81 19.64
N TYR A 85 8.74 7.55 20.89
CA TYR A 85 9.43 6.31 21.26
C TYR A 85 8.55 5.09 20.95
N GLY A 86 7.26 5.15 21.28
CA GLY A 86 6.30 4.08 20.96
C GLY A 86 6.16 3.83 19.46
N LYS A 87 6.09 4.88 18.63
CA LYS A 87 6.09 4.79 17.17
C LYS A 87 7.34 4.08 16.64
N LEU A 88 8.52 4.47 17.12
CA LEU A 88 9.78 3.85 16.70
C LEU A 88 9.92 2.40 17.22
N ASP A 89 9.42 2.08 18.41
CA ASP A 89 9.39 0.71 18.92
C ASP A 89 8.49 -0.20 18.05
N ILE A 90 7.36 0.32 17.57
CA ILE A 90 6.52 -0.39 16.57
C ILE A 90 7.33 -0.71 15.31
N LEU A 91 8.10 0.25 14.79
CA LEU A 91 8.96 0.03 13.61
C LEU A 91 10.00 -1.05 13.88
N LEU A 92 10.65 -1.03 15.05
CA LEU A 92 11.62 -2.06 15.43
C LEU A 92 10.96 -3.45 15.52
N ARG A 93 9.74 -3.55 16.04
CA ARG A 93 8.98 -4.81 16.09
C ARG A 93 8.65 -5.33 14.70
N LEU A 94 8.26 -4.45 13.78
CA LEU A 94 8.02 -4.78 12.38
C LEU A 94 9.31 -5.29 11.72
N TYR A 95 10.42 -4.58 11.91
CA TYR A 95 11.72 -4.96 11.35
C TYR A 95 12.20 -6.33 11.87
N LYS A 96 11.99 -6.63 13.16
CA LYS A 96 12.33 -7.95 13.74
C LYS A 96 11.59 -9.12 13.08
N LYS A 97 10.47 -8.87 12.39
CA LYS A 97 9.74 -9.90 11.64
C LYS A 97 10.34 -10.22 10.27
N GLU A 98 11.34 -9.48 9.79
CA GLU A 98 12.04 -9.80 8.53
C GLU A 98 12.57 -11.23 8.49
N ALA A 99 13.09 -11.74 9.61
CA ALA A 99 13.56 -13.13 9.70
C ALA A 99 12.42 -14.15 9.48
N TYR A 100 11.23 -13.86 10.02
CA TYR A 100 10.03 -14.67 9.81
C TYR A 100 9.62 -14.64 8.33
N PHE A 101 9.54 -13.45 7.71
CA PHE A 101 9.14 -13.34 6.30
C PHE A 101 10.14 -13.99 5.35
N ARG A 102 11.44 -13.92 5.65
CA ARG A 102 12.46 -14.68 4.92
C ARG A 102 12.16 -16.17 4.93
N GLN A 103 11.89 -16.73 6.11
CA GLN A 103 11.54 -18.16 6.23
C GLN A 103 10.25 -18.50 5.47
N GLN A 104 9.22 -17.64 5.52
CA GLN A 104 7.98 -17.87 4.77
C GLN A 104 8.20 -17.84 3.26
N LEU A 105 9.08 -16.98 2.75
CA LEU A 105 9.46 -16.94 1.34
C LEU A 105 10.24 -18.19 0.92
N ASP A 106 11.14 -18.69 1.76
CA ASP A 106 11.85 -19.96 1.51
C ASP A 106 10.84 -21.12 1.43
N ASN A 107 9.88 -21.18 2.35
CA ASN A 107 8.79 -22.15 2.32
C ASN A 107 7.95 -22.03 1.05
N TYR A 108 7.53 -20.81 0.68
CA TYR A 108 6.77 -20.53 -0.54
C TYR A 108 7.51 -21.04 -1.78
N ASN A 109 8.80 -20.73 -1.91
CA ASN A 109 9.62 -21.17 -3.03
C ASN A 109 9.73 -22.70 -3.14
N GLY A 110 9.68 -23.41 -2.00
CA GLY A 110 9.67 -24.87 -1.97
C GLY A 110 8.33 -25.51 -2.36
N VAL A 111 7.23 -24.74 -2.41
CA VAL A 111 5.87 -25.27 -2.66
C VAL A 111 5.15 -24.67 -3.85
N LYS A 112 5.60 -23.54 -4.40
CA LYS A 112 4.89 -22.75 -5.43
C LYS A 112 4.49 -23.52 -6.69
N ASP A 113 5.22 -24.58 -7.03
CA ASP A 113 4.97 -25.40 -8.22
C ASP A 113 3.95 -26.54 -7.98
N SER A 114 3.40 -26.65 -6.76
CA SER A 114 2.42 -27.67 -6.39
C SER A 114 1.14 -27.02 -5.87
N VAL A 115 0.04 -27.13 -6.63
CA VAL A 115 -1.27 -26.54 -6.29
C VAL A 115 -1.70 -26.87 -4.86
N LEU A 116 -1.74 -28.17 -4.50
CA LEU A 116 -2.17 -28.61 -3.17
C LEU A 116 -1.28 -28.05 -2.04
N LYS A 117 0.04 -28.02 -2.24
CA LYS A 117 0.95 -27.49 -1.21
C LYS A 117 0.84 -25.97 -1.10
N LEU A 118 0.61 -25.29 -2.22
CA LEU A 118 0.41 -23.85 -2.28
C LEU A 118 -0.90 -23.44 -1.60
N GLU A 119 -1.99 -24.18 -1.80
CA GLU A 119 -3.26 -23.99 -1.08
C GLU A 119 -3.07 -24.10 0.44
N ASN A 120 -2.35 -25.13 0.89
CA ASN A 120 -2.04 -25.30 2.31
C ASN A 120 -1.18 -24.15 2.86
N TRP A 121 -0.19 -23.68 2.08
CA TRP A 121 0.62 -22.54 2.45
C TRP A 121 -0.21 -21.28 2.61
N PHE A 122 -1.10 -20.96 1.67
CA PHE A 122 -1.98 -19.79 1.77
C PHE A 122 -2.96 -19.91 2.94
N SER A 123 -3.48 -21.10 3.22
CA SER A 123 -4.38 -21.35 4.35
C SER A 123 -3.67 -21.04 5.67
N TYR A 124 -2.43 -21.49 5.83
CA TYR A 124 -1.59 -21.12 6.98
C TYR A 124 -1.39 -19.60 7.09
N GLN A 125 -1.16 -18.88 5.97
CA GLN A 125 -1.01 -17.42 6.03
C GLN A 125 -2.31 -16.70 6.45
N VAL A 126 -3.48 -17.24 6.07
CA VAL A 126 -4.78 -16.69 6.51
C VAL A 126 -4.95 -16.88 8.03
N GLU A 127 -4.63 -18.06 8.54
CA GLU A 127 -4.68 -18.35 9.99
C GLU A 127 -3.71 -17.49 10.79
N ASN A 128 -2.56 -17.13 10.20
CA ASN A 128 -1.51 -16.35 10.84
C ASN A 128 -1.50 -14.88 10.39
N LYS A 129 -2.66 -14.33 9.99
CA LYS A 129 -2.78 -12.94 9.50
C LYS A 129 -2.20 -11.89 10.46
N ASN A 130 -2.27 -12.13 11.76
CA ASN A 130 -1.72 -11.23 12.77
C ASN A 130 -0.21 -10.99 12.63
N GLU A 131 0.53 -11.92 12.00
CA GLU A 131 1.98 -11.79 11.77
C GLU A 131 2.33 -10.63 10.82
N TYR A 132 1.43 -10.29 9.90
CA TYR A 132 1.67 -9.29 8.85
C TYR A 132 0.65 -8.16 8.85
N GLN A 133 -0.44 -8.30 9.61
CA GLN A 133 -1.48 -7.28 9.71
C GLN A 133 -0.93 -5.93 10.16
N LEU A 134 -0.07 -5.89 11.20
CA LEU A 134 0.48 -4.64 11.70
C LEU A 134 1.25 -3.88 10.62
N PHE A 135 2.06 -4.58 9.82
CA PHE A 135 2.81 -3.94 8.72
C PHE A 135 1.84 -3.30 7.71
N SER A 136 0.81 -4.04 7.29
CA SER A 136 -0.19 -3.48 6.38
C SER A 136 -0.97 -2.32 7.00
N SER A 137 -1.30 -2.37 8.29
CA SER A 137 -2.01 -1.28 8.98
C SER A 137 -1.17 0.01 9.07
N VAL A 138 0.16 -0.11 9.11
CA VAL A 138 1.07 1.04 9.19
C VAL A 138 1.39 1.58 7.80
N PHE A 139 1.71 0.73 6.83
CA PHE A 139 2.31 1.17 5.56
C PHE A 139 1.45 1.00 4.32
N TYR A 140 0.33 0.27 4.39
CA TYR A 140 -0.49 0.06 3.20
C TYR A 140 -1.09 1.38 2.70
N ASP A 141 -0.77 1.73 1.47
CA ASP A 141 -1.32 2.88 0.78
C ASP A 141 -1.73 2.49 -0.64
N SER A 142 -3.03 2.36 -0.85
CA SER A 142 -3.59 2.06 -2.17
C SER A 142 -3.24 3.07 -3.25
N ARG A 143 -2.75 4.27 -2.90
CA ARG A 143 -2.35 5.29 -3.87
C ARG A 143 -0.96 5.04 -4.44
N GLU A 144 -0.13 4.31 -3.72
CA GLU A 144 1.24 4.02 -4.15
C GLU A 144 1.27 2.97 -5.25
N LEU A 145 2.32 3.05 -6.08
CA LEU A 145 2.56 2.07 -7.14
C LEU A 145 2.84 0.67 -6.57
N THR A 146 3.52 0.61 -5.43
CA THR A 146 3.90 -0.63 -4.74
C THR A 146 2.94 -1.02 -3.64
N HIS A 147 1.85 -0.25 -3.43
CA HIS A 147 0.89 -0.41 -2.33
C HIS A 147 1.41 -0.15 -0.91
N TYR A 148 2.69 0.18 -0.77
CA TYR A 148 3.31 0.42 0.52
C TYR A 148 4.07 1.74 0.48
N ARG A 149 3.70 2.65 1.37
CA ARG A 149 4.43 3.88 1.64
C ARG A 149 5.20 3.69 2.94
N LEU A 150 6.50 3.48 2.85
CA LEU A 150 7.37 3.28 4.02
C LEU A 150 7.74 4.61 4.68
N GLU A 151 6.72 5.37 5.04
CA GLU A 151 6.86 6.65 5.72
C GLU A 151 6.05 6.62 7.02
N LEU A 152 6.60 7.25 8.06
CA LEU A 152 5.92 7.46 9.34
C LEU A 152 6.17 8.91 9.76
N ASP A 153 5.12 9.74 9.69
CA ASP A 153 5.22 11.20 9.83
C ASP A 153 6.26 11.79 8.85
N GLU A 154 7.34 12.40 9.34
CA GLU A 154 8.44 12.93 8.50
C GLU A 154 9.52 11.89 8.18
N LEU A 155 9.47 10.70 8.79
CA LEU A 155 10.49 9.66 8.65
C LEU A 155 10.23 8.81 7.41
N THR A 156 11.17 8.81 6.47
CA THR A 156 11.17 7.87 5.32
C THR A 156 12.10 6.70 5.61
N LEU A 157 11.62 5.46 5.52
CA LEU A 157 12.39 4.25 5.81
C LEU A 157 13.01 3.65 4.56
N ASN A 158 14.14 2.96 4.72
CA ASN A 158 14.79 2.23 3.65
C ASN A 158 14.02 0.96 3.27
N PRO A 159 13.54 0.83 2.01
CA PRO A 159 12.84 -0.39 1.57
C PRO A 159 13.70 -1.67 1.66
N GLU A 160 15.02 -1.56 1.57
CA GLU A 160 15.92 -2.72 1.68
C GLU A 160 15.92 -3.36 3.07
N ASP A 161 15.64 -2.58 4.12
CA ASP A 161 15.47 -3.11 5.47
C ASP A 161 14.21 -3.97 5.60
N PHE A 162 13.24 -3.79 4.69
CA PHE A 162 11.96 -4.53 4.66
C PHE A 162 11.83 -5.44 3.43
N LYS A 163 12.94 -5.83 2.80
CA LYS A 163 12.92 -6.50 1.50
C LYS A 163 12.16 -7.83 1.49
N TYR A 164 12.21 -8.62 2.56
CA TYR A 164 11.48 -9.90 2.60
C TYR A 164 10.02 -9.66 2.95
N THR A 165 9.71 -8.73 3.86
CA THR A 165 8.33 -8.31 4.14
C THR A 165 7.65 -7.84 2.86
N LEU A 166 8.24 -6.89 2.12
CA LEU A 166 7.65 -6.35 0.90
C LEU A 166 7.40 -7.43 -0.15
N LYS A 167 8.33 -8.37 -0.34
CA LYS A 167 8.16 -9.51 -1.26
C LYS A 167 7.03 -10.45 -0.81
N TYR A 168 7.00 -10.78 0.48
CA TYR A 168 5.94 -11.61 1.06
C TYR A 168 4.57 -10.95 0.88
N MET A 169 4.47 -9.67 1.20
CA MET A 169 3.25 -8.88 1.02
C MET A 169 2.78 -8.86 -0.43
N GLY A 170 3.71 -8.70 -1.38
CA GLY A 170 3.41 -8.77 -2.81
C GLY A 170 2.70 -10.07 -3.18
N ILE A 171 3.23 -11.22 -2.74
CA ILE A 171 2.63 -12.54 -2.99
C ILE A 171 1.22 -12.63 -2.39
N ILE A 172 1.04 -12.18 -1.15
CA ILE A 172 -0.27 -12.22 -0.46
C ILE A 172 -1.30 -11.34 -1.18
N GLU A 173 -0.89 -10.18 -1.68
CA GLU A 173 -1.80 -9.27 -2.38
C GLU A 173 -2.09 -9.71 -3.81
N GLU A 174 -1.09 -10.24 -4.53
CA GLU A 174 -1.25 -10.82 -5.88
C GLU A 174 -2.18 -12.02 -5.86
N ALA A 175 -2.13 -12.86 -4.82
CA ALA A 175 -3.04 -13.99 -4.66
C ALA A 175 -4.52 -13.58 -4.55
N LYS A 176 -4.81 -12.33 -4.20
CA LYS A 176 -6.18 -11.77 -4.14
C LYS A 176 -6.62 -11.14 -5.46
N ALA A 177 -5.71 -11.00 -6.43
CA ALA A 177 -6.01 -10.38 -7.70
C ALA A 177 -6.57 -11.40 -8.70
N ILE A 178 -7.52 -10.94 -9.52
CA ILE A 178 -7.93 -11.64 -10.74
C ILE A 178 -6.97 -11.18 -11.83
N HIS A 179 -6.51 -12.08 -12.68
CA HIS A 179 -5.69 -11.71 -13.83
C HIS A 179 -6.41 -11.98 -15.15
N PHE A 180 -6.16 -11.09 -16.11
CA PHE A 180 -6.66 -11.19 -17.48
C PHE A 180 -5.48 -11.08 -18.44
N GLU A 181 -5.40 -11.97 -19.42
CA GLU A 181 -4.39 -11.92 -20.48
C GLU A 181 -5.06 -11.50 -21.78
N GLY A 182 -4.58 -10.44 -22.41
CA GLY A 182 -5.27 -9.83 -23.54
C GLY A 182 -4.42 -8.84 -24.31
N LYS A 183 -4.96 -8.42 -25.46
CA LYS A 183 -4.35 -7.38 -26.30
C LYS A 183 -4.91 -6.02 -25.89
N ILE A 184 -4.05 -5.02 -25.70
CA ILE A 184 -4.49 -3.65 -25.42
C ILE A 184 -5.25 -3.12 -26.65
N LYS A 185 -6.55 -2.86 -26.51
CA LYS A 185 -7.40 -2.24 -27.53
C LYS A 185 -7.26 -0.72 -27.51
N SER A 186 -7.34 -0.12 -26.33
CA SER A 186 -7.17 1.32 -26.13
C SER A 186 -6.52 1.62 -24.78
N ILE A 187 -5.85 2.77 -24.72
CA ILE A 187 -5.35 3.39 -23.49
C ILE A 187 -5.90 4.81 -23.50
N ASP A 188 -6.68 5.16 -22.50
CA ASP A 188 -7.27 6.49 -22.39
C ASP A 188 -6.22 7.51 -21.91
N ASP A 189 -6.51 8.78 -22.16
CA ASP A 189 -5.71 9.89 -21.64
C ASP A 189 -5.74 9.95 -20.11
N LEU A 190 -4.71 10.57 -19.53
CA LEU A 190 -4.65 10.79 -18.08
C LEU A 190 -5.68 11.84 -17.67
N GLU A 191 -6.66 11.42 -16.88
CA GLU A 191 -7.63 12.31 -16.26
C GLU A 191 -7.09 12.80 -14.91
N VAL A 192 -7.15 14.11 -14.66
CA VAL A 192 -6.70 14.75 -13.42
C VAL A 192 -7.87 15.40 -12.70
N TYR A 193 -8.19 14.92 -11.50
CA TYR A 193 -9.24 15.44 -10.65
C TYR A 193 -8.68 16.35 -9.57
N LYS A 194 -9.20 17.57 -9.48
CA LYS A 194 -8.84 18.53 -8.43
C LYS A 194 -9.52 18.17 -7.11
N LYS A 195 -8.89 18.59 -6.00
CA LYS A 195 -9.47 18.47 -4.66
C LYS A 195 -10.76 19.30 -4.58
N THR A 196 -11.80 18.71 -4.01
CA THR A 196 -13.04 19.39 -3.63
C THR A 196 -13.20 19.36 -2.11
N GLU A 197 -14.29 19.92 -1.58
CA GLU A 197 -14.62 19.84 -0.16
C GLU A 197 -14.76 18.39 0.34
N ASN A 198 -15.31 17.51 -0.50
CA ASN A 198 -15.64 16.14 -0.13
C ASN A 198 -14.73 15.08 -0.76
N THR A 199 -13.85 15.47 -1.68
CA THR A 199 -12.98 14.53 -2.39
C THR A 199 -11.55 15.04 -2.49
N ARG A 200 -10.59 14.14 -2.29
CA ARG A 200 -9.18 14.45 -2.54
C ARG A 200 -8.92 14.62 -4.04
N ALA A 201 -7.81 15.27 -4.37
CA ALA A 201 -7.25 15.20 -5.71
C ALA A 201 -6.79 13.76 -6.01
N TYR A 202 -7.00 13.31 -7.25
CA TYR A 202 -6.56 12.01 -7.72
C TYR A 202 -6.38 12.03 -9.24
N THR A 203 -5.59 11.11 -9.76
CA THR A 203 -5.47 10.87 -11.20
C THR A 203 -6.16 9.57 -11.56
N ARG A 204 -6.66 9.45 -12.78
CA ARG A 204 -7.30 8.24 -13.29
C ARG A 204 -6.88 8.00 -14.72
N ARG A 205 -6.63 6.74 -15.06
CA ARG A 205 -6.36 6.31 -16.42
C ARG A 205 -6.96 4.93 -16.64
N LYS A 206 -7.45 4.68 -17.85
CA LYS A 206 -8.17 3.44 -18.18
C LYS A 206 -7.49 2.75 -19.34
N ILE A 207 -7.61 1.43 -19.36
CA ILE A 207 -7.28 0.60 -20.53
C ILE A 207 -8.47 -0.28 -20.86
N VAL A 208 -8.60 -0.63 -22.13
CA VAL A 208 -9.51 -1.67 -22.59
C VAL A 208 -8.69 -2.82 -23.15
N LEU A 209 -8.92 -4.02 -22.63
CA LEU A 209 -8.32 -5.26 -23.11
C LEU A 209 -9.29 -6.00 -24.02
N LEU A 210 -8.79 -6.48 -25.15
CA LEU A 210 -9.46 -7.50 -25.96
C LEU A 210 -9.00 -8.88 -25.48
N ILE A 211 -9.94 -9.66 -24.97
CA ILE A 211 -9.72 -11.03 -24.47
C ILE A 211 -10.04 -12.03 -25.57
N ASP A 212 -9.17 -13.03 -25.73
CA ASP A 212 -9.35 -14.12 -26.68
C ASP A 212 -10.20 -15.24 -26.07
N ASP A 213 -11.45 -14.91 -25.73
CA ASP A 213 -12.46 -15.86 -25.27
C ASP A 213 -13.56 -16.06 -26.33
N PHE A 214 -14.49 -16.98 -26.09
CA PHE A 214 -15.59 -17.26 -27.02
C PHE A 214 -16.52 -16.06 -27.24
N CYS A 215 -16.50 -15.08 -26.34
CA CYS A 215 -17.34 -13.89 -26.40
C CYS A 215 -16.64 -12.69 -27.04
N CYS A 216 -15.34 -12.80 -27.34
CA CYS A 216 -14.49 -11.67 -27.74
C CYS A 216 -14.62 -10.50 -26.76
N SER A 217 -14.56 -10.79 -25.46
CA SER A 217 -14.83 -9.83 -24.39
C SER A 217 -13.91 -8.61 -24.43
N GLU A 218 -14.49 -7.44 -24.18
CA GLU A 218 -13.76 -6.19 -23.99
C GLU A 218 -13.82 -5.77 -22.51
N LEU A 219 -12.67 -5.79 -21.83
CA LEU A 219 -12.58 -5.52 -20.40
C LEU A 219 -11.95 -4.17 -20.15
N GLN A 220 -12.71 -3.24 -19.58
CA GLN A 220 -12.19 -1.95 -19.11
C GLN A 220 -11.60 -2.10 -17.71
N VAL A 221 -10.33 -1.74 -17.55
CA VAL A 221 -9.63 -1.73 -16.26
C VAL A 221 -9.22 -0.30 -15.91
N VAL A 222 -9.50 0.11 -14.68
CA VAL A 222 -9.28 1.48 -14.18
C VAL A 222 -8.09 1.52 -13.23
N PHE A 223 -7.13 2.40 -13.48
CA PHE A 223 -5.99 2.69 -12.62
C PHE A 223 -6.13 4.10 -12.05
N THR A 224 -5.74 4.32 -10.78
CA THR A 224 -5.73 5.66 -10.17
C THR A 224 -4.41 5.95 -9.45
N ASP A 225 -4.12 7.23 -9.25
CA ASP A 225 -2.97 7.71 -8.46
C ASP A 225 -1.63 7.17 -8.97
N GLY A 226 -0.73 6.74 -8.09
CA GLY A 226 0.58 6.21 -8.46
C GLY A 226 0.48 5.04 -9.44
N ARG A 227 -0.62 4.28 -9.42
CA ARG A 227 -0.83 3.12 -10.30
C ARG A 227 -1.14 3.46 -11.75
N VAL A 228 -1.47 4.71 -12.08
CA VAL A 228 -1.55 5.11 -13.50
C VAL A 228 -0.20 4.88 -14.20
N LYS A 229 0.91 4.89 -13.44
CA LYS A 229 2.26 4.63 -13.95
C LYS A 229 2.47 3.19 -14.46
N HIS A 230 1.64 2.21 -14.07
CA HIS A 230 1.69 0.88 -14.68
C HIS A 230 1.36 0.90 -16.17
N LEU A 231 0.66 1.94 -16.63
CA LEU A 231 0.30 2.12 -18.03
C LEU A 231 1.35 2.89 -18.83
N ASP A 232 2.37 3.41 -18.14
CA ASP A 232 3.46 4.11 -18.81
C ASP A 232 4.26 3.11 -19.65
N ASN A 233 4.65 3.54 -20.85
CA ASN A 233 5.39 2.70 -21.80
C ASN A 233 4.63 1.45 -22.28
N LEU A 234 3.31 1.40 -22.13
CA LEU A 234 2.45 0.45 -22.84
C LEU A 234 2.01 1.05 -24.18
N SER A 235 1.66 0.19 -25.13
CA SER A 235 1.17 0.63 -26.45
C SER A 235 -0.04 -0.18 -26.88
N VAL A 236 -0.93 0.47 -27.63
CA VAL A 236 -2.06 -0.21 -28.27
C VAL A 236 -1.55 -1.37 -29.12
N GLY A 237 -2.19 -2.52 -28.96
CA GLY A 237 -1.86 -3.75 -29.64
C GLY A 237 -0.84 -4.64 -28.92
N GLN A 238 -0.27 -4.20 -27.80
CA GLN A 238 0.60 -5.03 -26.99
C GLN A 238 -0.19 -6.14 -26.27
N PHE A 239 0.40 -7.33 -26.14
CA PHE A 239 -0.15 -8.42 -25.33
C PHE A 239 0.35 -8.30 -23.89
N VAL A 240 -0.57 -8.26 -22.93
CA VAL A 240 -0.27 -8.00 -21.52
C VAL A 240 -1.08 -8.90 -20.62
N LYS A 241 -0.55 -9.12 -19.41
CA LYS A 241 -1.29 -9.68 -18.28
C LYS A 241 -1.62 -8.55 -17.32
N VAL A 242 -2.90 -8.37 -17.04
CA VAL A 242 -3.39 -7.32 -16.14
C VAL A 242 -3.97 -7.97 -14.90
N PHE A 243 -3.40 -7.63 -13.76
CA PHE A 243 -3.93 -7.98 -12.45
C PHE A 243 -4.92 -6.89 -12.04
N ALA A 244 -6.09 -7.28 -11.59
CA ALA A 244 -7.13 -6.36 -11.15
C ALA A 244 -7.89 -6.92 -9.94
N ARG A 245 -8.48 -6.02 -9.17
CA ARG A 245 -9.46 -6.35 -8.14
C ARG A 245 -10.86 -6.15 -8.68
N LEU A 246 -11.73 -7.12 -8.45
CA LEU A 246 -13.15 -6.93 -8.65
C LEU A 246 -13.68 -6.11 -7.47
N THR A 247 -14.15 -4.92 -7.77
CA THR A 247 -14.84 -4.05 -6.82
C THR A 247 -16.27 -3.89 -7.27
N GLY A 248 -17.18 -3.60 -6.35
CA GLY A 248 -18.57 -3.36 -6.73
C GLY A 248 -19.34 -2.70 -5.62
N GLY A 249 -20.53 -2.20 -5.98
CA GLY A 249 -21.41 -1.53 -5.06
C GLY A 249 -22.81 -1.37 -5.63
N GLU A 250 -23.74 -1.08 -4.74
CA GLU A 250 -25.10 -0.72 -5.09
C GLU A 250 -25.11 0.73 -5.64
N LEU A 251 -25.66 0.91 -6.83
CA LEU A 251 -25.92 2.20 -7.42
C LEU A 251 -27.43 2.32 -7.67
N GLN A 252 -28.01 3.43 -7.27
CA GLN A 252 -29.38 3.76 -7.65
C GLN A 252 -29.38 4.37 -9.05
N ASN A 253 -30.13 3.77 -9.98
CA ASN A 253 -30.30 4.32 -11.32
C ASN A 253 -31.28 5.51 -11.29
N SER A 254 -31.43 6.20 -12.44
CA SER A 254 -32.31 7.37 -12.58
C SER A 254 -33.79 7.09 -12.29
N GLU A 255 -34.20 5.83 -12.33
CA GLU A 255 -35.57 5.38 -12.07
C GLU A 255 -35.78 4.95 -10.61
N GLY A 256 -34.75 5.08 -9.77
CA GLY A 256 -34.82 4.71 -8.35
C GLY A 256 -34.57 3.23 -8.07
N THR A 257 -34.30 2.42 -9.10
CA THR A 257 -33.99 0.99 -8.96
C THR A 257 -32.53 0.79 -8.55
N LYS A 258 -32.31 -0.11 -7.61
CA LYS A 258 -30.98 -0.48 -7.12
C LYS A 258 -30.34 -1.50 -8.06
N GLU A 259 -29.19 -1.15 -8.62
CA GLU A 259 -28.39 -2.02 -9.48
C GLU A 259 -27.00 -2.23 -8.88
N TYR A 260 -26.46 -3.45 -8.98
CA TYR A 260 -25.09 -3.73 -8.56
C TYR A 260 -24.16 -3.55 -9.75
N LYS A 261 -23.24 -2.58 -9.64
CA LYS A 261 -22.20 -2.37 -10.65
C LYS A 261 -20.87 -2.88 -10.15
N HIS A 262 -20.15 -3.56 -11.04
CA HIS A 262 -18.82 -4.09 -10.79
C HIS A 262 -17.79 -3.34 -11.62
N HIS A 263 -16.61 -3.14 -11.05
CA HIS A 263 -15.50 -2.45 -11.67
C HIS A 263 -14.21 -3.24 -11.48
N LEU A 264 -13.44 -3.36 -12.56
CA LEU A 264 -12.08 -3.89 -12.52
C LEU A 264 -11.13 -2.75 -12.18
N TYR A 265 -10.51 -2.88 -11.01
CA TYR A 265 -9.56 -1.91 -10.52
C TYR A 265 -8.15 -2.44 -10.67
N GLY A 266 -7.36 -1.78 -11.53
CA GLY A 266 -6.03 -2.20 -11.92
C GLY A 266 -5.06 -2.25 -10.74
N TRP A 267 -4.39 -3.38 -10.60
CA TRP A 267 -3.40 -3.66 -9.57
C TRP A 267 -1.99 -3.60 -10.13
N HIS A 268 -1.71 -4.39 -11.17
CA HIS A 268 -0.39 -4.52 -11.78
C HIS A 268 -0.55 -4.89 -13.27
N VAL A 269 0.46 -4.59 -14.09
CA VAL A 269 0.50 -4.98 -15.50
C VAL A 269 1.86 -5.56 -15.84
N GLU A 270 1.86 -6.78 -16.38
CA GLU A 270 3.04 -7.44 -16.91
C GLU A 270 3.00 -7.43 -18.44
N LYS A 271 4.15 -7.11 -19.04
CA LYS A 271 4.35 -7.23 -20.49
C LYS A 271 4.65 -8.69 -20.81
N LEU A 272 3.94 -9.27 -21.78
CA LEU A 272 4.17 -10.63 -22.24
C LEU A 272 4.89 -10.58 -23.60
N ASP A 273 6.02 -11.29 -23.73
CA ASP A 273 6.88 -11.22 -24.91
C ASP A 273 6.27 -11.86 -26.18
N ALA A 274 5.27 -12.73 -26.04
CA ALA A 274 4.54 -13.28 -27.18
C ALA A 274 3.15 -13.80 -26.79
N LYS A 275 2.15 -13.48 -27.63
CA LYS A 275 0.87 -14.20 -27.60
C LYS A 275 1.12 -15.68 -27.92
N PRO A 276 0.52 -16.65 -27.21
CA PRO A 276 0.61 -18.05 -27.56
C PRO A 276 0.24 -18.28 -29.03
N LYS A 277 1.09 -19.00 -29.77
CA LYS A 277 0.82 -19.34 -31.18
C LYS A 277 -0.34 -20.33 -31.23
N VAL A 278 -1.55 -19.84 -31.52
CA VAL A 278 -2.72 -20.68 -31.74
C VAL A 278 -2.55 -21.45 -33.05
N LYS A 279 -2.58 -22.79 -33.00
CA LYS A 279 -2.66 -23.61 -34.21
C LYS A 279 -4.05 -23.42 -34.82
N LYS A 280 -4.12 -22.86 -36.03
CA LYS A 280 -5.38 -22.70 -36.76
C LYS A 280 -5.89 -24.07 -37.22
N ASN A 281 -7.14 -24.41 -36.89
CA ASN A 281 -7.80 -25.61 -37.38
C ASN A 281 -8.75 -25.28 -38.55
N THR A 282 -8.16 -24.84 -39.67
CA THR A 282 -8.91 -24.29 -40.81
C THR A 282 -9.92 -25.29 -41.38
N LYS A 283 -9.55 -26.59 -41.46
CA LYS A 283 -10.40 -27.63 -42.06
C LYS A 283 -11.71 -27.87 -41.30
N GLU A 284 -11.67 -27.88 -39.97
CA GLU A 284 -12.89 -28.08 -39.16
C GLU A 284 -13.77 -26.83 -39.17
N MET A 285 -13.17 -25.63 -39.15
CA MET A 285 -13.92 -24.39 -39.29
C MET A 285 -14.58 -24.27 -40.66
N ASP A 286 -13.94 -24.73 -41.74
CA ASP A 286 -14.54 -24.79 -43.08
C ASP A 286 -15.81 -25.67 -43.09
N LEU A 287 -15.82 -26.78 -42.35
CA LEU A 287 -17.03 -27.61 -42.19
C LEU A 287 -18.13 -26.89 -41.40
N TYR A 288 -17.77 -26.18 -40.32
CA TYR A 288 -18.72 -25.36 -39.56
C TYR A 288 -19.37 -24.28 -40.45
N TYR A 289 -18.57 -23.54 -41.23
CA TYR A 289 -19.07 -22.54 -42.18
C TYR A 289 -19.95 -23.15 -43.28
N LYS A 290 -19.63 -24.36 -43.73
CA LYS A 290 -20.37 -25.03 -44.81
C LYS A 290 -21.70 -25.64 -44.37
N TYR A 291 -21.78 -26.16 -43.14
CA TYR A 291 -22.89 -27.02 -42.72
C TYR A 291 -23.67 -26.53 -41.51
N ILE A 292 -23.12 -25.63 -40.69
CA ILE A 292 -23.74 -25.21 -39.42
C ILE A 292 -24.12 -23.73 -39.44
N LEU A 293 -23.25 -22.87 -39.98
CA LEU A 293 -23.55 -21.45 -40.11
C LEU A 293 -24.59 -21.25 -41.24
N PRO A 294 -25.79 -20.73 -40.94
CA PRO A 294 -26.79 -20.50 -41.99
C PRO A 294 -26.20 -19.53 -43.03
N LEU A 295 -26.31 -19.89 -44.31
CA LEU A 295 -26.00 -18.98 -45.41
C LEU A 295 -26.86 -17.72 -45.24
N PRO A 296 -26.27 -16.51 -45.34
CA PRO A 296 -27.05 -15.29 -45.32
C PRO A 296 -28.03 -15.35 -46.49
N PHE A 297 -29.33 -15.33 -46.17
CA PHE A 297 -30.41 -15.13 -47.15
C PHE A 297 -30.38 -13.69 -47.68
#